data_AF-D8LZK3-F1
#
_entry.id   AF-D8LZK3-F1
#
_cell.length_a   1.000
_cell.length_b   1.000
_cell.length_c   1.000
_cell.angle_alpha   90.00
_cell.angle_beta   90.00
_cell.angle_gamma   90.00
#
_symmetry.space_group_name_H-M   'P 1'
#
loop_
_entity.id
_entity.type
_entity.pdbx_description
1 polymer ?
#
loop_
_entity_poly.entity_id
_entity_poly.type
_entity_poly.pdbx_seq_one_letter_code
_entity_poly.pdbx_strand_id
1 'polypeptide(L)'
;MENGLRNGKGTQKFMKDNEDYTLECTWENNKRNGEGVLLDPNGVMAMKLFFKDDVVNGEGTLFSNGQATFKGTWKDGKRTGHGVEFVNGHVVYDGNYENDQRNGYGIEYDDENQIAFEGEWVNNNRGLKSVIRTKKGERRLIEKDEAGNDRFIGGCKENSLERDGFGTEFDAEGNPIFEGIYKDNALERKVKEFKGKEIVLYDEEGKKVYEGEYLNKKERHYPANGQGKEFKNGVMVYKGQFKNGVREGKGCSYYANHCLMYDGYWQNNMANGHGKFHNDEGMVVVEGDFENNMYQDDTICVHVDSGKIDQIKKMKGCFC
;
A
#
# COMPACT_ATOMS: atom_id res chain seq x y z
N MET A 1 33.91 36.36 35.00
CA MET A 1 34.65 35.13 35.34
C MET A 1 34.26 34.76 36.74
N GLU A 2 33.74 33.56 36.95
CA GLU A 2 33.42 33.01 38.27
C GLU A 2 34.26 31.73 38.39
N ASN A 3 35.10 31.63 39.42
CA ASN A 3 36.04 30.52 39.64
C ASN A 3 37.11 30.26 38.53
N GLY A 4 37.42 31.25 37.68
CA GLY A 4 38.41 31.09 36.59
C GLY A 4 37.90 30.32 35.36
N LEU A 5 36.63 29.89 35.40
CA LEU A 5 35.92 29.30 34.27
C LEU A 5 35.05 30.37 33.59
N ARG A 6 34.91 30.28 32.26
CA ARG A 6 33.95 31.07 31.49
C ARG A 6 32.55 30.57 31.84
N ASN A 7 31.74 31.52 32.27
CA ASN A 7 30.33 31.35 32.60
C ASN A 7 29.55 32.57 32.09
N GLY A 8 28.33 32.35 31.60
CA GLY A 8 27.45 33.39 31.06
C GLY A 8 27.77 33.74 29.60
N LYS A 9 27.23 34.87 29.12
CA LYS A 9 27.41 35.31 27.74
C LYS A 9 28.84 35.78 27.48
N GLY A 10 29.38 35.44 26.32
CA GLY A 10 30.71 35.87 25.91
C GLY A 10 30.90 35.77 24.39
N THR A 11 31.95 36.45 23.93
CA THR A 11 32.30 36.51 22.52
C THR A 11 33.65 35.84 22.30
N GLN A 12 33.76 35.05 21.23
CA GLN A 12 34.99 34.44 20.76
C GLN A 12 35.24 34.85 19.32
N LYS A 13 36.42 35.42 19.05
CA LYS A 13 36.88 35.66 17.68
C LYS A 13 37.78 34.53 17.23
N PHE A 14 37.67 34.14 15.97
CA PHE A 14 38.54 33.13 15.37
C PHE A 14 38.70 33.41 13.88
N MET A 15 39.84 33.00 13.33
CA MET A 15 40.15 33.17 11.92
C MET A 15 39.84 31.89 11.16
N LYS A 16 39.19 32.01 10.00
CA LYS A 16 38.95 30.92 9.06
C LYS A 16 39.07 31.46 7.65
N ASP A 17 39.81 30.76 6.78
CA ASP A 17 40.01 31.15 5.37
C ASP A 17 40.54 32.59 5.20
N ASN A 18 41.43 33.03 6.11
CA ASN A 18 41.97 34.41 6.21
C ASN A 18 40.94 35.51 6.54
N GLU A 19 39.77 35.12 7.05
CA GLU A 19 38.74 36.04 7.49
C GLU A 19 38.44 35.89 8.99
N ASP A 20 38.09 37.00 9.65
CA ASP A 20 37.79 37.05 11.07
C ASP A 20 36.29 36.83 11.33
N TYR A 21 35.96 35.75 12.02
CA TYR A 21 34.59 35.43 12.44
C TYR A 21 34.39 35.72 13.93
N THR A 22 33.15 36.05 14.30
CA THR A 22 32.77 36.32 15.68
C THR A 22 31.66 35.37 16.13
N LEU A 23 31.92 34.56 17.16
CA LEU A 23 30.91 33.72 17.81
C LEU A 23 30.48 34.36 19.13
N GLU A 24 29.21 34.72 19.22
CA GLU A 24 28.55 35.11 20.47
C GLU A 24 27.87 33.87 21.05
N CYS A 25 28.17 33.48 22.29
CA CYS A 25 27.62 32.26 22.88
C CYS A 25 27.49 32.35 24.39
N THR A 26 26.70 31.44 24.96
CA THR A 26 26.64 31.22 26.40
C THR A 26 27.66 30.14 26.78
N TRP A 27 28.40 30.42 27.85
CA TRP A 27 29.40 29.54 28.43
C TRP A 27 28.91 28.98 29.75
N GLU A 28 29.21 27.72 29.99
CA GLU A 28 29.02 27.04 31.26
C GLU A 28 30.24 26.16 31.50
N ASN A 29 30.96 26.41 32.59
CA ASN A 29 32.16 25.64 32.96
C ASN A 29 33.18 25.51 31.83
N ASN A 30 33.53 26.63 31.17
CA ASN A 30 34.44 26.71 30.01
C ASN A 30 33.96 26.04 28.71
N LYS A 31 32.75 25.47 28.68
CA LYS A 31 32.17 24.90 27.46
C LYS A 31 31.05 25.77 26.93
N ARG A 32 30.89 25.82 25.61
CA ARG A 32 29.74 26.44 24.96
C ARG A 32 28.49 25.61 25.26
N ASN A 33 27.48 26.26 25.82
CA ASN A 33 26.20 25.66 26.19
C ASN A 33 25.08 26.66 25.95
N GLY A 34 24.04 26.26 25.21
CA GLY A 34 22.93 27.11 24.83
C GLY A 34 23.11 27.75 23.45
N GLU A 35 22.40 28.86 23.22
CA GLU A 35 22.41 29.56 21.93
C GLU A 35 23.79 30.15 21.60
N GLY A 36 24.23 29.94 20.36
CA GLY A 36 25.39 30.56 19.77
C GLY A 36 25.06 31.18 18.42
N VAL A 37 25.51 32.42 18.22
CA VAL A 37 25.35 33.20 17.00
C VAL A 37 26.72 33.42 16.38
N LEU A 38 26.92 32.88 15.19
CA LEU A 38 28.10 33.12 14.39
C LEU A 38 27.84 34.28 13.43
N LEU A 39 28.68 35.31 13.52
CA LEU A 39 28.71 36.45 12.63
C LEU A 39 29.88 36.30 11.64
N ASP A 40 29.62 36.64 10.38
CA ASP A 40 30.62 36.76 9.33
C ASP A 40 31.54 37.98 9.55
N PRO A 41 32.57 38.21 8.70
CA PRO A 41 33.50 39.33 8.85
C PRO A 41 32.86 40.72 8.75
N ASN A 42 31.68 40.80 8.11
CA ASN A 42 30.91 42.03 7.99
C ASN A 42 29.93 42.22 9.17
N GLY A 43 29.93 41.31 10.14
CA GLY A 43 29.01 41.33 11.28
C GLY A 43 27.61 40.82 10.94
N VAL A 44 27.41 40.20 9.78
CA VAL A 44 26.13 39.62 9.37
C VAL A 44 26.03 38.21 9.94
N MET A 45 24.84 37.85 10.44
CA MET A 45 24.60 36.52 10.98
C MET A 45 24.79 35.46 9.88
N ALA A 46 25.73 34.55 10.10
CA ALA A 46 26.01 33.40 9.25
C ALA A 46 25.36 32.13 9.79
N MET A 47 25.32 31.95 11.12
CA MET A 47 24.67 30.80 11.75
C MET A 47 24.05 31.17 13.09
N LYS A 48 22.93 30.55 13.40
CA LYS A 48 22.35 30.51 14.73
C LYS A 48 22.22 29.05 15.14
N LEU A 49 22.92 28.62 16.18
CA LEU A 49 23.06 27.21 16.57
C LEU A 49 22.81 27.03 18.06
N PHE A 50 22.52 25.81 18.48
CA PHE A 50 22.45 25.44 19.89
C PHE A 50 23.62 24.51 20.23
N PHE A 51 24.32 24.81 21.32
CA PHE A 51 25.48 24.05 21.81
C PHE A 51 25.11 23.27 23.07
N LYS A 52 25.67 22.07 23.18
CA LYS A 52 25.72 21.29 24.41
C LYS A 52 27.14 20.74 24.54
N ASP A 53 27.82 21.10 25.63
CA ASP A 53 29.18 20.68 25.92
C ASP A 53 30.14 20.90 24.73
N ASP A 54 30.17 22.11 24.17
CA ASP A 54 30.96 22.50 22.99
C ASP A 54 30.53 21.90 21.65
N VAL A 55 29.52 21.04 21.62
CA VAL A 55 29.05 20.37 20.41
C VAL A 55 27.70 20.92 19.98
N VAL A 56 27.55 21.22 18.69
CA VAL A 56 26.28 21.69 18.13
C VAL A 56 25.25 20.56 18.21
N ASN A 57 24.17 20.80 18.93
CA ASN A 57 23.08 19.86 19.20
C ASN A 57 21.77 20.64 19.40
N GLY A 58 20.71 20.22 18.71
CA GLY A 58 19.41 20.87 18.74
C GLY A 58 19.13 21.66 17.47
N GLU A 59 18.24 22.64 17.56
CA GLU A 59 17.82 23.44 16.42
C GLU A 59 18.91 24.42 15.97
N GLY A 60 18.90 24.73 14.68
CA GLY A 60 19.79 25.72 14.11
C GLY A 60 19.28 26.31 12.80
N THR A 61 19.91 27.41 12.39
CA THR A 61 19.64 28.09 11.13
C THR A 61 20.95 28.56 10.52
N LEU A 62 21.14 28.28 9.24
CA LEU A 62 22.23 28.81 8.43
C LEU A 62 21.71 29.97 7.60
N PHE A 63 22.57 30.95 7.39
CA PHE A 63 22.26 32.15 6.64
C PHE A 63 23.33 32.42 5.58
N SER A 64 22.91 33.05 4.49
CA SER A 64 23.78 33.64 3.48
C SER A 64 23.23 35.02 3.13
N ASN A 65 24.06 36.06 3.22
CA ASN A 65 23.67 37.45 2.98
C ASN A 65 22.41 37.88 3.77
N GLY A 66 22.29 37.40 5.02
CA GLY A 66 21.15 37.69 5.89
C GLY A 66 19.86 36.90 5.59
N GLN A 67 19.84 36.07 4.55
CA GLN A 67 18.71 35.19 4.24
C GLN A 67 18.98 33.79 4.75
N ALA A 68 17.97 33.13 5.33
CA ALA A 68 18.10 31.74 5.74
C ALA A 68 18.34 30.86 4.50
N THR A 69 19.31 29.96 4.59
CA THR A 69 19.59 28.93 3.58
C THR A 69 19.25 27.53 4.07
N PHE A 70 19.22 27.33 5.38
CA PHE A 70 18.81 26.08 5.99
C PHE A 70 18.23 26.30 7.40
N LYS A 71 17.19 25.55 7.75
CA LYS A 71 16.64 25.46 9.12
C LYS A 71 16.42 24.00 9.46
N GLY A 72 16.89 23.53 10.60
CA GLY A 72 16.70 22.12 10.96
C GLY A 72 17.29 21.75 12.31
N THR A 73 17.56 20.46 12.48
CA THR A 73 18.17 19.93 13.70
C THR A 73 19.59 19.40 13.47
N TRP A 74 20.41 19.51 14.50
CA TRP A 74 21.77 19.01 14.56
C TRP A 74 21.93 18.02 15.71
N LYS A 75 22.78 17.02 15.49
CA LYS A 75 23.26 16.10 16.50
C LYS A 75 24.73 15.84 16.25
N ASP A 76 25.53 15.96 17.30
CA ASP A 76 26.99 15.74 17.25
C ASP A 76 27.69 16.55 16.15
N GLY A 77 27.24 17.80 15.94
CA GLY A 77 27.79 18.70 14.93
C GLY A 77 27.26 18.52 13.51
N LYS A 78 26.41 17.52 13.25
CA LYS A 78 25.89 17.20 11.92
C LYS A 78 24.39 17.40 11.82
N ARG A 79 23.90 17.84 10.65
CA ARG A 79 22.46 17.92 10.37
C ARG A 79 21.84 16.53 10.45
N THR A 80 20.71 16.45 11.14
CA THR A 80 19.94 15.23 11.34
C THR A 80 18.47 15.58 11.50
N GLY A 81 17.56 14.61 11.33
CA GLY A 81 16.13 14.83 11.51
C GLY A 81 15.57 15.76 10.44
N HIS A 82 14.50 16.48 10.75
CA HIS A 82 13.83 17.35 9.80
C HIS A 82 14.64 18.62 9.51
N GLY A 83 14.71 19.01 8.24
CA GLY A 83 15.35 20.24 7.79
C GLY A 83 14.74 20.80 6.51
N VAL A 84 14.80 22.13 6.38
CA VAL A 84 14.27 22.89 5.26
C VAL A 84 15.39 23.71 4.65
N GLU A 85 15.64 23.55 3.36
CA GLU A 85 16.60 24.34 2.58
C GLU A 85 15.89 25.45 1.80
N PHE A 86 16.58 26.57 1.69
CA PHE A 86 16.08 27.76 1.02
C PHE A 86 17.09 28.30 0.00
N VAL A 87 16.58 28.75 -1.15
CA VAL A 87 17.34 29.50 -2.15
C VAL A 87 16.54 30.75 -2.49
N ASN A 88 17.17 31.93 -2.37
CA ASN A 88 16.52 33.23 -2.58
C ASN A 88 15.22 33.41 -1.77
N GLY A 89 15.13 32.82 -0.58
CA GLY A 89 13.95 32.85 0.27
C GLY A 89 12.85 31.83 -0.07
N HIS A 90 12.98 31.07 -1.14
CA HIS A 90 12.06 29.99 -1.53
C HIS A 90 12.51 28.65 -0.99
N VAL A 91 11.58 27.81 -0.54
CA VAL A 91 11.88 26.43 -0.12
C VAL A 91 12.25 25.63 -1.35
N VAL A 92 13.44 25.03 -1.35
CA VAL A 92 13.89 24.12 -2.41
C VAL A 92 13.87 22.67 -1.95
N TYR A 93 13.91 22.44 -0.64
CA TYR A 93 13.82 21.12 -0.05
C TYR A 93 13.20 21.18 1.34
N ASP A 94 12.28 20.27 1.63
CA ASP A 94 11.66 20.05 2.92
C ASP A 94 11.67 18.55 3.23
N GLY A 95 12.52 18.11 4.16
CA GLY A 95 12.69 16.68 4.39
C GLY A 95 13.72 16.31 5.45
N ASN A 96 14.04 15.03 5.50
CA ASN A 96 14.88 14.45 6.54
C ASN A 96 16.37 14.46 6.17
N TYR A 97 17.21 14.54 7.20
CA TYR A 97 18.66 14.50 7.14
C TYR A 97 19.23 13.40 8.03
N GLU A 98 20.33 12.82 7.58
CA GLU A 98 21.19 11.97 8.37
C GLU A 98 22.66 12.30 8.04
N ASN A 99 23.45 12.60 9.06
CA ASN A 99 24.89 12.87 8.91
C ASN A 99 25.22 13.90 7.82
N ASP A 100 24.52 15.04 7.82
CA ASP A 100 24.65 16.12 6.83
C ASP A 100 24.14 15.82 5.41
N GLN A 101 23.46 14.69 5.20
CA GLN A 101 22.94 14.30 3.90
C GLN A 101 21.40 14.20 3.94
N ARG A 102 20.72 14.63 2.88
CA ARG A 102 19.29 14.36 2.69
C ARG A 102 19.09 12.84 2.72
N ASN A 103 18.24 12.36 3.62
CA ASN A 103 18.04 10.93 3.86
C ASN A 103 16.64 10.67 4.43
N GLY A 104 15.93 9.67 3.91
CA GLY A 104 14.53 9.38 4.25
C GLY A 104 13.53 10.16 3.40
N TYR A 105 12.32 10.40 3.92
CA TYR A 105 11.30 11.17 3.19
C TYR A 105 11.70 12.64 3.02
N GLY A 106 11.41 13.20 1.83
CA GLY A 106 11.50 14.64 1.59
C GLY A 106 10.87 15.08 0.27
N ILE A 107 10.55 16.37 0.19
CA ILE A 107 9.96 17.06 -0.95
C ILE A 107 10.98 18.06 -1.48
N GLU A 108 11.24 18.02 -2.79
CA GLU A 108 12.03 19.00 -3.52
C GLU A 108 11.11 19.83 -4.42
N TYR A 109 11.38 21.13 -4.47
CA TYR A 109 10.60 22.10 -5.22
C TYR A 109 11.44 22.69 -6.36
N ASP A 110 10.79 23.01 -7.48
CA ASP A 110 11.41 23.76 -8.57
C ASP A 110 11.32 25.28 -8.36
N ASP A 111 11.88 26.03 -9.31
CA ASP A 111 11.90 27.50 -9.29
C ASP A 111 10.49 28.14 -9.41
N GLU A 112 9.49 27.37 -9.84
CA GLU A 112 8.08 27.78 -9.89
C GLU A 112 7.30 27.39 -8.61
N ASN A 113 8.02 26.93 -7.58
CA ASN A 113 7.50 26.40 -6.33
C ASN A 113 6.56 25.19 -6.52
N GLN A 114 6.71 24.43 -7.60
CA GLN A 114 6.01 23.17 -7.81
C GLN A 114 6.83 22.01 -7.25
N ILE A 115 6.16 20.92 -6.88
CA ILE A 115 6.84 19.71 -6.42
C ILE A 115 7.59 19.09 -7.60
N ALA A 116 8.92 19.20 -7.58
CA ALA A 116 9.81 18.55 -8.55
C ALA A 116 9.99 17.07 -8.21
N PHE A 117 10.00 16.74 -6.92
CA PHE A 117 10.08 15.36 -6.43
C PHE A 117 9.52 15.26 -5.01
N GLU A 118 8.74 14.21 -4.74
CA GLU A 118 8.35 13.81 -3.39
C GLU A 118 8.72 12.33 -3.26
N GLY A 119 9.54 11.96 -2.29
CA GLY A 119 10.01 10.58 -2.22
C GLY A 119 11.11 10.32 -1.22
N GLU A 120 11.76 9.18 -1.40
CA GLU A 120 12.91 8.75 -0.63
C GLU A 120 14.17 9.48 -1.08
N TRP A 121 15.02 9.81 -0.12
CA TRP A 121 16.35 10.32 -0.30
C TRP A 121 17.33 9.37 0.36
N VAL A 122 18.43 9.07 -0.30
CA VAL A 122 19.52 8.23 0.20
C VAL A 122 20.82 8.93 -0.12
N ASN A 123 21.50 9.43 0.92
CA ASN A 123 22.79 10.09 0.81
C ASN A 123 22.81 11.20 -0.26
N ASN A 124 21.85 12.13 -0.19
CA ASN A 124 21.61 13.24 -1.14
C ASN A 124 21.07 12.84 -2.53
N ASN A 125 20.88 11.56 -2.82
CA ASN A 125 20.31 11.11 -4.09
C ASN A 125 18.85 10.68 -3.91
N ARG A 126 18.04 10.80 -4.96
CA ARG A 126 16.67 10.25 -4.96
C ARG A 126 16.75 8.73 -4.85
N GLY A 127 15.97 8.16 -3.93
CA GLY A 127 15.89 6.73 -3.67
C GLY A 127 14.95 5.99 -4.62
N LEU A 128 14.55 4.78 -4.23
CA LEU A 128 13.72 3.89 -5.05
C LEU A 128 12.21 4.09 -4.82
N LYS A 129 11.85 4.95 -3.87
CA LYS A 129 10.46 5.28 -3.56
C LYS A 129 10.13 6.71 -3.96
N SER A 130 8.97 6.90 -4.59
CA SER A 130 8.43 8.21 -4.92
C SER A 130 6.94 8.28 -4.66
N VAL A 131 6.43 9.49 -4.44
CA VAL A 131 5.01 9.76 -4.31
C VAL A 131 4.58 10.61 -5.49
N ILE A 132 3.55 10.15 -6.21
CA ILE A 132 2.94 10.88 -7.31
C ILE A 132 1.52 11.29 -6.94
N ARG A 133 1.03 12.37 -7.57
CA ARG A 133 -0.38 12.74 -7.51
C ARG A 133 -1.06 12.39 -8.82
N THR A 134 -2.14 11.63 -8.74
CA THR A 134 -2.96 11.29 -9.92
C THR A 134 -3.72 12.52 -10.42
N LYS A 135 -4.32 12.44 -11.62
CA LYS A 135 -5.22 13.48 -12.16
C LYS A 135 -6.43 13.79 -11.26
N LYS A 136 -6.79 12.85 -10.38
CA LYS A 136 -7.87 13.02 -9.40
C LYS A 136 -7.39 13.60 -8.06
N GLY A 137 -6.10 13.91 -7.95
CA GLY A 137 -5.48 14.41 -6.72
C GLY A 137 -5.07 13.33 -5.71
N GLU A 138 -5.33 12.05 -5.97
CA GLU A 138 -4.91 10.96 -5.09
C GLU A 138 -3.38 10.84 -5.04
N ARG A 139 -2.81 10.75 -3.84
CA ARG A 139 -1.39 10.42 -3.64
C ARG A 139 -1.19 8.91 -3.83
N ARG A 140 -0.14 8.53 -4.55
CA ARG A 140 0.26 7.15 -4.77
C ARG A 140 1.75 7.00 -4.52
N LEU A 141 2.11 6.08 -3.64
CA LEU A 141 3.48 5.61 -3.45
C LEU A 141 3.81 4.62 -4.56
N ILE A 142 4.96 4.84 -5.17
CA ILE A 142 5.62 3.94 -6.11
C ILE A 142 6.90 3.48 -5.44
N GLU A 143 7.10 2.17 -5.34
CA GLU A 143 8.37 1.57 -4.93
C GLU A 143 8.94 0.77 -6.08
N LYS A 144 10.22 0.96 -6.37
CA LYS A 144 10.94 0.28 -7.44
C LYS A 144 11.99 -0.67 -6.90
N ASP A 145 12.40 -1.64 -7.71
CA ASP A 145 13.63 -2.38 -7.48
C ASP A 145 14.85 -1.66 -8.06
N GLU A 146 16.03 -2.24 -7.85
CA GLU A 146 17.32 -1.71 -8.33
C GLU A 146 17.41 -1.64 -9.86
N ALA A 147 16.61 -2.43 -10.59
CA ALA A 147 16.52 -2.38 -12.03
C ALA A 147 15.52 -1.31 -12.53
N GLY A 148 14.80 -0.65 -11.61
CA GLY A 148 13.82 0.39 -11.90
C GLY A 148 12.39 -0.11 -12.17
N ASN A 149 12.16 -1.42 -12.02
CA ASN A 149 10.83 -2.02 -12.19
C ASN A 149 9.96 -1.72 -10.98
N ASP A 150 8.68 -1.44 -11.23
CA ASP A 150 7.71 -1.20 -10.17
C ASP A 150 7.51 -2.49 -9.35
N ARG A 151 7.62 -2.39 -8.04
CA ARG A 151 7.36 -3.47 -7.07
C ARG A 151 6.08 -3.24 -6.30
N PHE A 152 5.78 -1.98 -6.03
CA PHE A 152 4.55 -1.60 -5.36
C PHE A 152 4.01 -0.31 -5.95
N ILE A 153 2.70 -0.27 -6.18
CA ILE A 153 1.96 0.96 -6.48
C ILE A 153 0.72 0.96 -5.60
N GLY A 154 0.61 1.94 -4.71
CA GLY A 154 -0.50 1.96 -3.75
C GLY A 154 -0.68 3.28 -3.04
N GLY A 155 -1.61 3.30 -2.09
CA GLY A 155 -1.77 4.42 -1.18
C GLY A 155 -0.59 4.52 -0.20
N CYS A 156 -0.43 5.70 0.36
CA CYS A 156 0.53 5.97 1.42
C CYS A 156 0.01 7.00 2.39
N LYS A 157 0.49 6.93 3.62
CA LYS A 157 0.16 7.87 4.68
C LYS A 157 0.70 9.27 4.34
N GLU A 158 0.04 10.30 4.86
CA GLU A 158 0.40 11.69 4.62
C GLU A 158 1.83 11.98 5.07
N ASN A 159 2.58 12.72 4.24
CA ASN A 159 3.96 13.14 4.51
C ASN A 159 4.92 12.00 4.92
N SER A 160 4.73 10.81 4.32
CA SER A 160 5.55 9.64 4.61
C SER A 160 5.66 8.73 3.38
N LEU A 161 6.48 7.70 3.51
CA LEU A 161 6.63 6.60 2.55
C LEU A 161 6.00 5.30 3.08
N GLU A 162 5.13 5.40 4.09
CA GLU A 162 4.49 4.23 4.68
C GLU A 162 3.32 3.79 3.80
N ARG A 163 3.30 2.51 3.40
CA ARG A 163 2.19 1.93 2.63
C ARG A 163 0.92 1.96 3.48
N ASP A 164 -0.14 2.54 2.93
CA ASP A 164 -1.42 2.68 3.63
C ASP A 164 -2.59 2.70 2.65
N GLY A 165 -3.65 1.97 2.95
CA GLY A 165 -4.78 1.78 2.04
C GLY A 165 -4.51 0.76 0.93
N PHE A 166 -5.19 0.91 -0.21
CA PHE A 166 -5.11 -0.08 -1.30
C PHE A 166 -3.79 -0.02 -2.06
N GLY A 167 -3.17 -1.17 -2.31
CA GLY A 167 -1.96 -1.30 -3.11
C GLY A 167 -1.91 -2.57 -3.97
N THR A 168 -1.08 -2.51 -5.01
CA THR A 168 -0.77 -3.60 -5.93
C THR A 168 0.71 -3.92 -5.85
N GLU A 169 1.05 -5.20 -5.74
CA GLU A 169 2.42 -5.71 -5.73
C GLU A 169 2.73 -6.41 -7.04
N PHE A 170 3.99 -6.31 -7.48
CA PHE A 170 4.43 -6.75 -8.79
C PHE A 170 5.68 -7.65 -8.73
N ASP A 171 5.79 -8.58 -9.68
CA ASP A 171 6.97 -9.41 -9.86
C ASP A 171 8.11 -8.65 -10.57
N ALA A 172 9.22 -9.32 -10.86
CA ALA A 172 10.39 -8.68 -11.47
C ALA A 172 10.13 -8.29 -12.93
N GLU A 173 9.14 -8.93 -13.56
CA GLU A 173 8.71 -8.72 -14.93
C GLU A 173 7.59 -7.65 -15.03
N GLY A 174 7.16 -7.10 -13.89
CA GLY A 174 6.11 -6.08 -13.81
C GLY A 174 4.69 -6.63 -13.90
N ASN A 175 4.49 -7.94 -13.74
CA ASN A 175 3.15 -8.52 -13.65
C ASN A 175 2.62 -8.38 -12.22
N PRO A 176 1.31 -8.08 -12.05
CA PRO A 176 0.72 -8.00 -10.73
C PRO A 176 0.71 -9.39 -10.08
N ILE A 177 1.19 -9.48 -8.84
CA ILE A 177 1.16 -10.69 -8.01
C ILE A 177 -0.11 -10.71 -7.17
N PHE A 178 -0.41 -9.60 -6.49
CA PHE A 178 -1.62 -9.46 -5.69
C PHE A 178 -2.01 -8.00 -5.45
N GLU A 179 -3.27 -7.79 -5.09
CA GLU A 179 -3.82 -6.53 -4.62
C GLU A 179 -4.25 -6.68 -3.16
N GLY A 180 -3.97 -5.69 -2.32
CA GLY A 180 -4.20 -5.76 -0.87
C GLY A 180 -4.54 -4.41 -0.24
N ILE A 181 -4.99 -4.48 1.01
CA ILE A 181 -5.17 -3.31 1.89
C ILE A 181 -4.04 -3.31 2.90
N TYR A 182 -3.34 -2.18 3.01
CA TYR A 182 -2.22 -1.95 3.91
C TYR A 182 -2.61 -0.97 5.01
N LYS A 183 -1.96 -1.10 6.16
CA LYS A 183 -2.01 -0.13 7.25
C LYS A 183 -0.63 -0.06 7.90
N ASP A 184 -0.07 1.15 7.99
CA ASP A 184 1.26 1.36 8.60
C ASP A 184 2.33 0.36 8.11
N ASN A 185 2.41 0.16 6.78
CA ASN A 185 3.23 -0.83 6.06
C ASN A 185 2.80 -2.30 6.16
N ALA A 186 1.93 -2.68 7.09
CA ALA A 186 1.46 -4.05 7.24
C ALA A 186 0.37 -4.37 6.21
N LEU A 187 0.46 -5.54 5.56
CA LEU A 187 -0.64 -6.07 4.76
C LEU A 187 -1.74 -6.58 5.69
N GLU A 188 -2.86 -5.88 5.76
CA GLU A 188 -4.01 -6.24 6.59
C GLU A 188 -4.83 -7.38 5.95
N ARG A 189 -5.10 -7.26 4.65
CA ARG A 189 -5.77 -8.33 3.90
C ARG A 189 -5.42 -8.29 2.42
N LYS A 190 -5.45 -9.48 1.81
CA LYS A 190 -5.47 -9.61 0.35
C LYS A 190 -6.88 -9.37 -0.18
N VAL A 191 -6.96 -8.72 -1.33
CA VAL A 191 -8.18 -8.50 -2.09
C VAL A 191 -8.21 -9.46 -3.28
N LYS A 192 -7.08 -9.58 -3.99
CA LYS A 192 -6.93 -10.47 -5.16
C LYS A 192 -5.51 -11.03 -5.22
N GLU A 193 -5.35 -12.27 -5.66
CA GLU A 193 -4.05 -12.87 -5.98
C GLU A 193 -4.05 -13.42 -7.40
N PHE A 194 -3.01 -13.11 -8.16
CA PHE A 194 -2.80 -13.59 -9.52
C PHE A 194 -1.85 -14.78 -9.50
N LYS A 195 -2.25 -15.87 -10.15
CA LYS A 195 -1.50 -17.13 -10.24
C LYS A 195 -1.44 -17.58 -11.70
N GLY A 196 -0.80 -16.75 -12.52
CA GLY A 196 -0.75 -16.94 -13.98
C GLY A 196 -2.14 -16.86 -14.60
N LYS A 197 -2.66 -18.00 -15.09
CA LYS A 197 -4.01 -18.09 -15.69
C LYS A 197 -5.15 -18.15 -14.67
N GLU A 198 -4.83 -18.29 -13.38
CA GLU A 198 -5.81 -18.35 -12.29
C GLU A 198 -5.76 -17.09 -11.42
N ILE A 199 -6.88 -16.81 -10.75
CA ILE A 199 -7.02 -15.74 -9.77
C ILE A 199 -7.67 -16.29 -8.49
N VAL A 200 -7.30 -15.72 -7.35
CA VAL A 200 -8.03 -15.89 -6.08
C VAL A 200 -8.61 -14.55 -5.68
N LEU A 201 -9.90 -14.51 -5.36
CA LEU A 201 -10.60 -13.32 -4.88
C LEU A 201 -11.01 -13.50 -3.43
N TYR A 202 -10.93 -12.43 -2.66
CA TYR A 202 -11.26 -12.41 -1.23
C TYR A 202 -12.32 -11.36 -0.91
N ASP A 203 -13.18 -11.66 0.07
CA ASP A 203 -14.12 -10.70 0.65
C ASP A 203 -13.43 -9.77 1.68
N GLU A 204 -14.22 -8.93 2.33
CA GLU A 204 -13.76 -7.97 3.33
C GLU A 204 -13.26 -8.63 4.63
N GLU A 205 -13.73 -9.85 4.92
CA GLU A 205 -13.28 -10.67 6.06
C GLU A 205 -12.04 -11.51 5.72
N GLY A 206 -11.53 -11.40 4.48
CA GLY A 206 -10.38 -12.17 4.00
C GLY A 206 -10.71 -13.63 3.66
N LYS A 207 -11.99 -13.98 3.52
CA LYS A 207 -12.41 -15.31 3.08
C LYS A 207 -12.43 -15.36 1.55
N LYS A 208 -12.08 -16.52 1.00
CA LYS A 208 -12.16 -16.74 -0.45
C LYS A 208 -13.61 -16.56 -0.91
N VAL A 209 -13.78 -15.90 -2.06
CA VAL A 209 -15.05 -15.84 -2.81
C VAL A 209 -14.94 -16.56 -4.15
N TYR A 210 -13.75 -16.60 -4.74
CA TYR A 210 -13.50 -17.32 -5.99
C TYR A 210 -12.04 -17.78 -6.08
N GLU A 211 -11.82 -18.93 -6.70
CA GLU A 211 -10.50 -19.43 -7.09
C GLU A 211 -10.62 -20.20 -8.42
N GLY A 212 -9.93 -19.75 -9.47
CA GLY A 212 -9.96 -20.43 -10.77
C GLY A 212 -9.51 -19.56 -11.94
N GLU A 213 -9.73 -20.07 -13.15
CA GLU A 213 -9.41 -19.39 -14.39
C GLU A 213 -10.26 -18.12 -14.57
N TYR A 214 -9.65 -17.06 -15.10
CA TYR A 214 -10.32 -15.77 -15.27
C TYR A 214 -10.06 -15.19 -16.64
N LEU A 215 -10.95 -14.30 -17.06
CA LEU A 215 -10.72 -13.46 -18.22
C LEU A 215 -9.94 -12.22 -17.77
N ASN A 216 -8.76 -11.98 -18.33
CA ASN A 216 -7.94 -10.81 -18.02
C ASN A 216 -8.55 -9.51 -18.58
N LYS A 217 -9.66 -9.07 -17.97
CA LYS A 217 -10.40 -7.84 -18.26
C LYS A 217 -10.59 -7.07 -16.97
N LYS A 218 -9.62 -6.20 -16.66
CA LYS A 218 -9.58 -5.40 -15.43
C LYS A 218 -10.84 -4.54 -15.27
N GLU A 219 -11.33 -3.97 -16.36
CA GLU A 219 -12.56 -3.16 -16.43
C GLU A 219 -13.84 -3.92 -16.10
N ARG A 220 -13.78 -5.27 -16.14
CA ARG A 220 -14.87 -6.16 -15.73
C ARG A 220 -14.56 -6.93 -14.45
N HIS A 221 -13.58 -6.45 -13.67
CA HIS A 221 -13.17 -7.06 -12.40
C HIS A 221 -12.76 -8.54 -12.53
N TYR A 222 -12.06 -8.90 -13.60
CA TYR A 222 -11.48 -10.24 -13.79
C TYR A 222 -12.53 -11.36 -13.70
N PRO A 223 -13.55 -11.38 -14.59
CA PRO A 223 -14.66 -12.30 -14.44
C PRO A 223 -14.21 -13.76 -14.56
N ALA A 224 -14.76 -14.62 -13.72
CA ALA A 224 -14.54 -16.07 -13.75
C ALA A 224 -14.81 -16.64 -15.15
N ASN A 225 -13.87 -17.41 -15.68
CA ASN A 225 -13.97 -17.92 -17.05
C ASN A 225 -13.10 -19.16 -17.24
N GLY A 226 -13.70 -20.30 -17.51
CA GLY A 226 -13.02 -21.60 -17.51
C GLY A 226 -13.36 -22.41 -16.25
N GLN A 227 -12.42 -23.17 -15.73
CA GLN A 227 -12.63 -23.97 -14.51
C GLN A 227 -12.43 -23.12 -13.25
N GLY A 228 -13.29 -23.28 -12.24
CA GLY A 228 -13.10 -22.61 -10.96
C GLY A 228 -13.96 -23.12 -9.82
N LYS A 229 -13.79 -22.48 -8.67
CA LYS A 229 -14.53 -22.72 -7.42
C LYS A 229 -15.09 -21.39 -6.92
N GLU A 230 -16.35 -21.38 -6.55
CA GLU A 230 -17.03 -20.25 -5.91
C GLU A 230 -17.28 -20.57 -4.44
N PHE A 231 -17.12 -19.56 -3.60
CA PHE A 231 -17.23 -19.66 -2.16
C PHE A 231 -18.19 -18.61 -1.61
N LYS A 232 -18.96 -18.96 -0.60
CA LYS A 232 -19.81 -18.05 0.18
C LYS A 232 -19.44 -18.17 1.64
N ASN A 233 -19.02 -17.06 2.26
CA ASN A 233 -18.52 -17.03 3.64
C ASN A 233 -17.43 -18.08 3.90
N GLY A 234 -16.54 -18.31 2.92
CA GLY A 234 -15.46 -19.31 2.99
C GLY A 234 -15.89 -20.76 2.71
N VAL A 235 -17.19 -21.05 2.58
CA VAL A 235 -17.68 -22.38 2.21
C VAL A 235 -17.79 -22.50 0.70
N MET A 236 -17.20 -23.54 0.11
CA MET A 236 -17.30 -23.79 -1.33
C MET A 236 -18.74 -24.15 -1.68
N VAL A 237 -19.38 -23.32 -2.52
CA VAL A 237 -20.78 -23.50 -2.94
C VAL A 237 -20.89 -24.00 -4.38
N TYR A 238 -19.84 -23.88 -5.17
CA TYR A 238 -19.80 -24.39 -6.54
C TYR A 238 -18.38 -24.71 -6.99
N LYS A 239 -18.24 -25.74 -7.82
CA LYS A 239 -17.02 -26.12 -8.53
C LYS A 239 -17.39 -26.56 -9.94
N GLY A 240 -16.87 -25.90 -10.95
CA GLY A 240 -17.15 -26.26 -12.33
C GLY A 240 -16.77 -25.18 -13.32
N GLN A 241 -17.45 -25.21 -14.47
CA GLN A 241 -17.20 -24.30 -15.57
C GLN A 241 -17.91 -22.95 -15.36
N PHE A 242 -17.22 -21.89 -15.79
CA PHE A 242 -17.69 -20.51 -15.81
C PHE A 242 -17.50 -19.90 -17.19
N LYS A 243 -18.37 -18.96 -17.56
CA LYS A 243 -18.22 -18.12 -18.74
C LYS A 243 -18.63 -16.69 -18.40
N ASN A 244 -17.72 -15.73 -18.55
CA ASN A 244 -17.98 -14.31 -18.23
C ASN A 244 -18.61 -14.06 -16.85
N GLY A 245 -18.16 -14.76 -15.81
CA GLY A 245 -18.59 -14.56 -14.43
C GLY A 245 -19.82 -15.34 -14.01
N VAL A 246 -20.45 -16.11 -14.90
CA VAL A 246 -21.59 -16.97 -14.57
C VAL A 246 -21.24 -18.45 -14.71
N ARG A 247 -21.89 -19.31 -13.91
CA ARG A 247 -21.78 -20.77 -14.02
C ARG A 247 -22.39 -21.21 -15.35
N GLU A 248 -21.62 -21.94 -16.15
CA GLU A 248 -21.97 -22.31 -17.52
C GLU A 248 -21.23 -23.60 -17.89
N GLY A 249 -21.94 -24.63 -18.35
CA GLY A 249 -21.38 -25.95 -18.65
C GLY A 249 -21.47 -26.91 -17.46
N LYS A 250 -20.54 -27.87 -17.36
CA LYS A 250 -20.58 -28.91 -16.33
C LYS A 250 -20.05 -28.39 -14.99
N GLY A 251 -20.75 -28.71 -13.89
CA GLY A 251 -20.32 -28.33 -12.55
C GLY A 251 -21.18 -28.91 -11.43
N CYS A 252 -20.67 -28.77 -10.21
CA CYS A 252 -21.31 -29.25 -8.99
C CYS A 252 -21.54 -28.08 -8.01
N SER A 253 -22.72 -27.99 -7.38
CA SER A 253 -22.98 -27.10 -6.25
C SER A 253 -23.09 -27.86 -4.93
N TYR A 254 -22.94 -27.14 -3.82
CA TYR A 254 -22.87 -27.72 -2.48
C TYR A 254 -23.70 -26.92 -1.48
N TYR A 255 -24.25 -27.62 -0.50
CA TYR A 255 -24.84 -27.04 0.71
C TYR A 255 -23.76 -26.48 1.65
N ALA A 256 -24.19 -25.69 2.63
CA ALA A 256 -23.29 -25.12 3.64
C ALA A 256 -22.58 -26.17 4.49
N ASN A 257 -23.17 -27.37 4.63
CA ASN A 257 -22.57 -28.52 5.32
C ASN A 257 -21.62 -29.34 4.43
N HIS A 258 -21.27 -28.83 3.24
CA HIS A 258 -20.42 -29.46 2.23
C HIS A 258 -21.03 -30.66 1.49
N CYS A 259 -22.29 -31.02 1.75
CA CYS A 259 -22.98 -32.03 0.96
C CYS A 259 -23.21 -31.53 -0.48
N LEU A 260 -23.06 -32.44 -1.44
CA LEU A 260 -23.39 -32.18 -2.84
C LEU A 260 -24.87 -31.79 -2.92
N MET A 261 -25.18 -30.72 -3.65
CA MET A 261 -26.55 -30.24 -3.87
C MET A 261 -27.00 -30.57 -5.28
N TYR A 262 -26.19 -30.21 -6.27
CA TYR A 262 -26.46 -30.51 -7.68
C TYR A 262 -25.17 -30.93 -8.38
N ASP A 263 -25.24 -31.95 -9.23
CA ASP A 263 -24.19 -32.35 -10.17
C ASP A 263 -24.79 -32.47 -11.57
N GLY A 264 -24.38 -31.60 -12.49
CA GLY A 264 -24.95 -31.58 -13.83
C GLY A 264 -24.49 -30.42 -14.69
N TYR A 265 -25.30 -30.11 -15.69
CA TYR A 265 -25.07 -28.98 -16.60
C TYR A 265 -25.73 -27.70 -16.08
N TRP A 266 -25.09 -26.57 -16.37
CA TRP A 266 -25.44 -25.23 -15.94
C TRP A 266 -25.52 -24.30 -17.15
N GLN A 267 -26.47 -23.36 -17.10
CA GLN A 267 -26.55 -22.24 -18.04
C GLN A 267 -26.99 -21.00 -17.28
N ASN A 268 -26.25 -19.89 -17.40
CA ASN A 268 -26.57 -18.63 -16.73
C ASN A 268 -26.87 -18.78 -15.22
N ASN A 269 -26.02 -19.49 -14.47
CA ASN A 269 -26.19 -19.79 -13.03
C ASN A 269 -27.36 -20.72 -12.66
N MET A 270 -28.04 -21.34 -13.64
CA MET A 270 -29.17 -22.22 -13.40
C MET A 270 -28.85 -23.66 -13.87
N ALA A 271 -29.39 -24.66 -13.17
CA ALA A 271 -29.38 -26.04 -13.64
C ALA A 271 -30.10 -26.10 -15.00
N ASN A 272 -29.39 -26.61 -16.01
CA ASN A 272 -29.86 -26.68 -17.39
C ASN A 272 -29.16 -27.83 -18.13
N GLY A 273 -29.92 -28.76 -18.69
CA GLY A 273 -29.44 -30.05 -19.20
C GLY A 273 -29.53 -31.15 -18.13
N HIS A 274 -28.84 -32.26 -18.37
CA HIS A 274 -28.90 -33.43 -17.50
C HIS A 274 -28.19 -33.21 -16.15
N GLY A 275 -28.76 -33.70 -15.05
CA GLY A 275 -28.15 -33.60 -13.72
C GLY A 275 -28.84 -34.39 -12.62
N LYS A 276 -28.27 -34.30 -11.41
CA LYS A 276 -28.78 -34.92 -10.18
C LYS A 276 -28.83 -33.92 -9.04
N PHE A 277 -29.99 -33.77 -8.40
CA PHE A 277 -30.11 -33.09 -7.11
C PHE A 277 -30.02 -34.09 -5.97
N HIS A 278 -29.39 -33.65 -4.89
CA HIS A 278 -29.27 -34.39 -3.65
C HIS A 278 -29.84 -33.55 -2.51
N ASN A 279 -30.32 -34.17 -1.43
CA ASN A 279 -30.67 -33.47 -0.21
C ASN A 279 -29.41 -33.09 0.60
N ASP A 280 -29.60 -32.39 1.72
CA ASP A 280 -28.52 -31.98 2.62
C ASP A 280 -27.83 -33.15 3.35
N GLU A 281 -28.38 -34.37 3.28
CA GLU A 281 -27.73 -35.61 3.71
C GLU A 281 -26.93 -36.30 2.59
N GLY A 282 -26.95 -35.73 1.37
CA GLY A 282 -26.22 -36.24 0.21
C GLY A 282 -26.93 -37.38 -0.54
N MET A 283 -28.19 -37.65 -0.25
CA MET A 283 -29.00 -38.64 -0.97
C MET A 283 -29.61 -38.03 -2.23
N VAL A 284 -29.52 -38.75 -3.36
CA VAL A 284 -30.16 -38.32 -4.63
C VAL A 284 -31.67 -38.23 -4.43
N VAL A 285 -32.23 -37.06 -4.69
CA VAL A 285 -33.69 -36.79 -4.64
C VAL A 285 -34.29 -36.62 -6.02
N VAL A 286 -33.50 -36.19 -7.01
CA VAL A 286 -33.97 -35.98 -8.38
C VAL A 286 -32.85 -36.28 -9.37
N GLU A 287 -33.14 -36.97 -10.46
CA GLU A 287 -32.22 -37.21 -11.59
C GLU A 287 -32.97 -37.07 -12.92
N GLY A 288 -32.49 -36.22 -13.82
CA GLY A 288 -33.16 -35.95 -15.09
C GLY A 288 -32.64 -34.72 -15.81
N ASP A 289 -33.43 -34.21 -16.76
CA ASP A 289 -33.11 -33.00 -17.51
C ASP A 289 -33.77 -31.77 -16.89
N PHE A 290 -33.04 -30.66 -16.88
CA PHE A 290 -33.47 -29.39 -16.31
C PHE A 290 -33.46 -28.28 -17.36
N GLU A 291 -34.39 -27.32 -17.24
CA GLU A 291 -34.40 -26.07 -18.00
C GLU A 291 -34.66 -24.93 -17.01
N ASN A 292 -33.67 -24.05 -16.81
CA ASN A 292 -33.76 -22.91 -15.89
C ASN A 292 -34.19 -23.32 -14.47
N ASN A 293 -33.51 -24.32 -13.89
CA ASN A 293 -33.82 -24.95 -12.58
C ASN A 293 -35.12 -25.76 -12.50
N MET A 294 -35.90 -25.87 -13.59
CA MET A 294 -37.12 -26.68 -13.60
C MET A 294 -36.85 -28.05 -14.22
N TYR A 295 -37.23 -29.12 -13.52
CA TYR A 295 -37.16 -30.47 -14.09
C TYR A 295 -38.12 -30.60 -15.29
N GLN A 296 -37.71 -31.39 -16.28
CA GLN A 296 -38.48 -31.69 -17.48
C GLN A 296 -39.17 -33.06 -17.38
N ASP A 297 -39.94 -33.41 -18.41
CA ASP A 297 -40.59 -34.71 -18.53
C ASP A 297 -39.56 -35.86 -18.41
N ASP A 298 -40.01 -37.00 -17.88
CA ASP A 298 -39.21 -38.21 -17.63
C ASP A 298 -38.15 -38.10 -16.52
N THR A 299 -38.11 -36.98 -15.79
CA THR A 299 -37.29 -36.83 -14.58
C THR A 299 -37.70 -37.83 -13.49
N ILE A 300 -36.70 -38.47 -12.88
CA ILE A 300 -36.84 -39.42 -11.78
C ILE A 300 -36.76 -38.66 -10.45
N CYS A 301 -37.78 -38.78 -9.61
CA CYS A 301 -37.80 -38.26 -8.24
C CYS A 301 -37.73 -39.41 -7.24
N VAL A 302 -36.86 -39.29 -6.24
CA VAL A 302 -36.65 -40.25 -5.16
C VAL A 302 -37.12 -39.62 -3.86
N HIS A 303 -38.17 -40.19 -3.27
CA HIS A 303 -38.70 -39.78 -1.97
C HIS A 303 -37.95 -40.50 -0.87
N VAL A 304 -36.95 -39.83 -0.29
CA VAL A 304 -35.99 -40.42 0.67
C VAL A 304 -36.68 -41.10 1.86
N ASP A 305 -37.73 -40.49 2.44
CA ASP A 305 -38.45 -41.03 3.60
C ASP A 305 -39.17 -42.36 3.35
N SER A 306 -39.58 -42.59 2.10
CA SER A 306 -40.40 -43.75 1.72
C SER A 306 -39.70 -44.74 0.80
N GLY A 307 -38.52 -44.37 0.27
CA GLY A 307 -37.85 -45.08 -0.82
C GLY A 307 -38.64 -45.10 -2.13
N LYS A 308 -39.75 -44.35 -2.23
CA LYS A 308 -40.59 -44.32 -3.43
C LYS A 308 -39.85 -43.62 -4.56
N ILE A 309 -39.90 -44.20 -5.75
CA ILE A 309 -39.35 -43.62 -6.98
C ILE A 309 -40.54 -43.27 -7.89
N ASP A 310 -40.69 -41.99 -8.20
CA ASP A 310 -41.68 -41.48 -9.14
C ASP A 310 -40.99 -41.02 -10.43
N GLN A 311 -41.57 -41.35 -11.58
CA GLN A 311 -41.16 -40.77 -12.86
C GLN A 311 -42.19 -39.72 -13.26
N ILE A 312 -41.75 -38.47 -13.39
CA ILE A 312 -42.64 -37.35 -13.71
C ILE A 312 -43.06 -37.45 -15.18
N LYS A 313 -44.32 -37.79 -15.41
CA LYS A 313 -44.96 -37.77 -16.73
C LYS A 313 -45.83 -36.51 -16.84
N LYS A 314 -45.34 -35.51 -17.57
CA LYS A 314 -46.01 -34.22 -17.87
C LYS A 314 -46.31 -33.34 -16.66
N MET A 315 -45.30 -32.61 -16.18
CA MET A 315 -45.48 -31.38 -15.39
C MET A 315 -44.14 -30.65 -15.21
N LYS A 316 -44.07 -29.35 -15.53
CA LYS A 316 -42.97 -28.46 -15.10
C LYS A 316 -43.20 -28.07 -13.64
N GLY A 317 -42.23 -28.27 -12.76
CA GLY A 317 -42.30 -27.82 -11.37
C GLY A 317 -40.96 -27.30 -10.85
N CYS A 318 -40.99 -26.64 -9.69
CA CYS A 318 -39.84 -25.99 -9.06
C CYS A 318 -39.56 -26.62 -7.68
N PHE A 319 -38.29 -26.70 -7.30
CA PHE A 319 -37.86 -26.97 -5.93
C PHE A 319 -37.55 -25.60 -5.29
N CYS A 320 -38.52 -25.02 -4.57
CA CYS A 320 -38.31 -23.80 -3.78
C CYS A 320 -37.69 -24.15 -2.44
#